data_AF-A0A1F2SRM1-F1
#
_entry.id   AF-A0A1F2SRM1-F1
#
_cell.length_a   1.000
_cell.length_b   1.000
_cell.length_c   1.000
_cell.angle_alpha   90.00
_cell.angle_beta   90.00
_cell.angle_gamma   90.00
#
_symmetry.space_group_name_H-M   'P 1'
#
loop_
_entity.id
_entity.type
_entity.pdbx_description
1 polymer ?
#
loop_
_entity_poly.entity_id
_entity_poly.type
_entity_poly.pdbx_seq_one_letter_code
_entity_poly.pdbx_strand_id
1 'polypeptide(L)'
;MATFRVESFVAQALLTSVIVGLGGLITAAVFGLMGTDISRHISFGIFSTLVTLLAHSMMMFYLIGKGKAVKDAMIEHRVAGDYYQRISAARKPVFSLGTCAMAATMITAIMGASVDTGMVPPLVHAMIAYGAIACNLYAIRFEISALADSSRIVDEVNRLLGA
;
A
#
# COMPACT_ATOMS: atom_id res chain seq x y z
N MET A 1 -25.43 9.51 -4.67
CA MET A 1 -24.53 10.54 -4.08
C MET A 1 -23.79 10.05 -2.83
N ALA A 2 -24.42 9.32 -1.90
CA ALA A 2 -23.75 8.79 -0.70
C ALA A 2 -22.70 7.70 -1.01
N THR A 3 -22.98 6.78 -1.93
CA THR A 3 -22.06 5.70 -2.35
C THR A 3 -20.75 6.20 -2.95
N PHE A 4 -20.80 7.20 -3.84
CA PHE A 4 -19.61 7.80 -4.46
C PHE A 4 -18.70 8.48 -3.44
N ARG A 5 -19.29 9.15 -2.43
CA ARG A 5 -18.55 9.80 -1.35
C ARG A 5 -17.82 8.77 -0.47
N VAL A 6 -18.49 7.66 -0.13
CA VAL A 6 -17.88 6.58 0.66
C VAL A 6 -16.72 5.91 -0.09
N GLU A 7 -16.86 5.66 -1.39
CA GLU A 7 -15.76 5.06 -2.17
C GLU A 7 -14.52 5.95 -2.24
N SER A 8 -14.72 7.25 -2.45
CA SER A 8 -13.61 8.22 -2.46
C SER A 8 -12.94 8.35 -1.09
N PHE A 9 -13.72 8.27 -0.01
CA PHE A 9 -13.22 8.35 1.36
C PHE A 9 -12.36 7.14 1.71
N VAL A 10 -12.78 5.92 1.36
CA VAL A 10 -12.00 4.71 1.63
C VAL A 10 -10.67 4.73 0.87
N ALA A 11 -10.69 5.08 -0.42
CA ALA A 11 -9.46 5.20 -1.21
C ALA A 11 -8.48 6.23 -0.61
N GLN A 12 -8.99 7.39 -0.19
CA GLN A 12 -8.20 8.41 0.49
C GLN A 12 -7.63 7.91 1.82
N ALA A 13 -8.45 7.28 2.66
CA ALA A 13 -8.03 6.73 3.94
C ALA A 13 -6.89 5.69 3.77
N LEU A 14 -7.01 4.80 2.77
CA LEU A 14 -5.98 3.82 2.45
C LEU A 14 -4.68 4.50 2.02
N LEU A 15 -4.76 5.45 1.07
CA LEU A 15 -3.58 6.17 0.61
C LEU A 15 -2.91 6.96 1.75
N THR A 16 -3.69 7.63 2.59
CA THR A 16 -3.15 8.33 3.77
C THR A 16 -2.50 7.37 4.75
N SER A 17 -3.04 6.15 4.92
CA SER A 17 -2.45 5.14 5.79
C SER A 17 -1.09 4.67 5.27
N VAL A 18 -0.94 4.47 3.95
CA VAL A 18 0.36 4.15 3.33
C VAL A 18 1.37 5.28 3.54
N ILE A 19 0.94 6.54 3.35
CA ILE A 19 1.79 7.72 3.57
C ILE A 19 2.22 7.83 5.04
N VAL A 20 1.30 7.62 5.99
CA VAL A 20 1.60 7.62 7.43
C VAL A 20 2.59 6.51 7.79
N GLY A 21 2.39 5.30 7.27
CA GLY A 21 3.32 4.19 7.44
C GLY A 21 4.72 4.53 6.90
N LEU A 22 4.80 5.07 5.68
CA LEU A 22 6.08 5.51 5.10
C LEU A 22 6.74 6.64 5.90
N GLY A 23 5.98 7.65 6.33
CA GLY A 23 6.48 8.74 7.16
C GLY A 23 7.03 8.24 8.50
N GLY A 24 6.37 7.24 9.10
CA GLY A 24 6.85 6.54 10.28
C GLY A 24 8.18 5.80 10.03
N LEU A 25 8.33 5.10 8.90
CA LEU A 25 9.58 4.42 8.53
C LEU A 25 10.74 5.42 8.35
N ILE A 26 10.49 6.55 7.71
CA ILE A 26 11.48 7.63 7.53
C ILE A 26 11.88 8.20 8.90
N THR A 27 10.89 8.46 9.76
CA THR A 27 11.13 8.98 11.12
C THR A 27 11.96 7.99 11.95
N ALA A 28 11.64 6.69 11.87
CA ALA A 28 12.42 5.65 12.52
C ALA A 28 13.87 5.64 12.00
N ALA A 29 14.08 5.73 10.69
CA ALA A 29 15.42 5.78 10.11
C ALA A 29 16.23 6.99 10.59
N VAL A 30 15.61 8.18 10.69
CA VAL A 30 16.24 9.39 11.22
C VAL A 30 16.70 9.18 12.67
N PHE A 31 15.83 8.68 13.55
CA PHE A 31 16.22 8.39 14.94
C PHE A 31 17.33 7.34 15.04
N GLY A 32 17.31 6.33 14.16
CA GLY A 32 18.36 5.31 14.08
C GLY A 32 19.73 5.88 13.70
N LEU A 33 19.77 6.84 12.77
CA LEU A 33 21.01 7.49 12.34
C LEU A 33 21.56 8.46 13.38
N MET A 34 20.68 9.15 14.11
CA MET A 34 21.09 10.08 15.17
C MET A 34 21.71 9.35 16.36
N GLY A 35 21.31 8.10 16.62
CA GLY A 35 21.87 7.27 17.70
C GLY A 35 21.55 7.72 19.13
N THR A 36 20.78 8.81 19.30
CA THR A 36 20.47 9.39 20.61
C THR A 36 19.15 8.89 21.21
N ASP A 37 18.22 8.37 20.39
CA ASP A 37 16.85 8.07 20.79
C ASP A 37 16.40 6.67 20.34
N ILE A 38 17.08 5.63 20.84
CA ILE A 38 16.82 4.21 20.49
C ILE A 38 15.35 3.82 20.73
N SER A 39 14.76 4.23 21.85
CA SER A 39 13.35 3.93 22.14
C SER A 39 12.42 4.48 21.07
N ARG A 40 12.65 5.71 20.58
CA ARG A 40 11.84 6.29 19.51
C ARG A 40 12.08 5.58 18.18
N HIS A 41 13.32 5.24 17.85
CA HIS A 41 13.63 4.43 16.67
C HIS A 41 12.81 3.13 16.65
N ILE A 42 12.82 2.37 17.75
CA ILE A 42 12.08 1.11 17.88
C ILE A 42 10.57 1.33 17.80
N SER A 43 10.02 2.27 18.59
CA SER A 43 8.58 2.54 18.63
C SER A 43 8.03 2.97 17.26
N PHE A 44 8.71 3.90 16.59
CA PHE A 44 8.32 4.33 15.24
C PHE A 44 8.46 3.18 14.25
N GLY A 45 9.55 2.40 14.31
CA GLY A 45 9.78 1.27 13.40
C GLY A 45 8.74 0.16 13.51
N ILE A 46 8.33 -0.22 14.72
CA ILE A 46 7.26 -1.21 14.94
C ILE A 46 5.92 -0.64 14.45
N PHE A 47 5.55 0.56 14.89
CA PHE A 47 4.29 1.19 14.52
C PHE A 47 4.17 1.34 13.00
N SER A 48 5.20 1.86 12.35
CA SER A 48 5.22 2.07 10.91
C SER A 48 5.17 0.76 10.14
N THR A 49 5.85 -0.29 10.61
CA THR A 49 5.79 -1.62 9.99
C THR A 49 4.36 -2.15 10.01
N LEU A 50 3.67 -2.11 11.16
CA LEU A 50 2.30 -2.57 11.27
C LEU A 50 1.34 -1.78 10.37
N VAL A 51 1.44 -0.45 10.40
CA VAL A 51 0.60 0.43 9.57
C VAL A 51 0.86 0.20 8.08
N THR A 52 2.12 0.10 7.65
CA THR A 52 2.49 -0.15 6.25
C THR A 52 1.96 -1.49 5.77
N LEU A 53 2.17 -2.57 6.53
CA LEU A 53 1.68 -3.90 6.17
C LEU A 53 0.15 -3.92 6.07
N LEU A 54 -0.53 -3.31 7.03
CA LEU A 54 -1.99 -3.20 7.02
C LEU A 54 -2.49 -2.39 5.81
N ALA A 55 -1.88 -1.24 5.55
CA ALA A 55 -2.30 -0.32 4.50
C ALA A 55 -2.16 -0.96 3.11
N HIS A 56 -1.00 -1.56 2.80
CA HIS A 56 -0.79 -2.28 1.53
C HIS A 56 -1.77 -3.46 1.38
N SER A 57 -1.99 -4.22 2.46
CA SER A 57 -2.94 -5.35 2.44
C SER A 57 -4.37 -4.88 2.16
N MET A 58 -4.80 -3.81 2.84
CA MET A 58 -6.14 -3.24 2.64
C MET A 58 -6.29 -2.60 1.25
N MET A 59 -5.24 -1.99 0.70
CA MET A 59 -5.20 -1.50 -0.68
C MET A 59 -5.49 -2.62 -1.68
N MET A 60 -4.81 -3.76 -1.52
CA MET A 60 -5.02 -4.94 -2.36
C MET A 60 -6.46 -5.47 -2.27
N PHE A 61 -7.00 -5.61 -1.04
CA PHE A 61 -8.38 -6.06 -0.85
C PHE A 61 -9.40 -5.09 -1.43
N TYR A 62 -9.19 -3.78 -1.28
CA TYR A 62 -10.03 -2.75 -1.87
C TYR A 62 -10.09 -2.88 -3.40
N LEU A 63 -8.94 -3.04 -4.07
CA LEU A 63 -8.86 -3.22 -5.52
C LEU A 63 -9.44 -4.57 -6.01
N ILE A 64 -9.37 -5.62 -5.17
CA ILE A 64 -10.10 -6.88 -5.44
C ILE A 64 -11.60 -6.62 -5.40
N GLY A 65 -12.09 -5.95 -4.35
CA GLY A 65 -13.49 -5.60 -4.17
C GLY A 65 -14.05 -4.79 -5.35
N LYS A 66 -13.32 -3.75 -5.79
CA LYS A 66 -13.70 -2.93 -6.95
C LYS A 66 -13.81 -3.75 -8.23
N GLY A 67 -12.82 -4.62 -8.50
CA GLY A 67 -12.88 -5.48 -9.68
C GLY A 67 -14.01 -6.51 -9.64
N LYS A 68 -14.34 -7.03 -8.45
CA LYS A 68 -15.50 -7.91 -8.27
C LYS A 68 -16.81 -7.16 -8.52
N ALA A 69 -16.97 -5.96 -7.95
CA ALA A 69 -18.17 -5.15 -8.15
C ALA A 69 -18.41 -4.83 -9.63
N VAL A 70 -17.37 -4.47 -10.38
CA VAL A 70 -17.49 -4.25 -11.84
C VAL A 70 -17.88 -5.52 -12.58
N LYS A 71 -17.25 -6.66 -12.24
CA LYS A 71 -17.59 -7.94 -12.87
C LYS A 71 -19.06 -8.33 -12.61
N ASP A 72 -19.51 -8.18 -11.38
CA ASP A 72 -20.87 -8.51 -10.97
C ASP A 72 -21.89 -7.62 -11.70
N ALA A 73 -21.63 -6.30 -11.77
CA ALA A 73 -22.49 -5.35 -12.49
C ALA A 73 -22.54 -5.63 -14.01
N MET A 74 -21.41 -6.01 -14.62
CA MET A 74 -21.38 -6.43 -16.03
C MET A 74 -22.24 -7.68 -16.29
N ILE A 75 -22.19 -8.66 -15.39
CA ILE A 75 -22.99 -9.90 -15.51
C ILE A 75 -24.48 -9.58 -15.34
N GLU A 76 -24.84 -8.81 -14.31
CA GLU A 76 -26.22 -8.46 -13.97
C GLU A 76 -26.91 -7.69 -15.10
N HIS A 77 -26.22 -6.70 -15.67
CA HIS A 77 -26.76 -5.84 -16.72
C HIS A 77 -26.40 -6.29 -18.15
N ARG A 78 -25.80 -7.48 -18.31
CA ARG A 78 -25.39 -8.05 -19.60
C ARG A 78 -24.51 -7.12 -20.45
N VAL A 79 -23.62 -6.37 -19.79
CA VAL A 79 -22.66 -5.46 -20.44
C VAL A 79 -21.46 -6.26 -20.90
N ALA A 80 -21.23 -6.29 -22.21
CA ALA A 80 -20.00 -6.84 -22.80
C ALA A 80 -18.89 -5.78 -22.81
N GLY A 81 -17.64 -6.20 -22.60
CA GLY A 81 -16.48 -5.30 -22.64
C GLY A 81 -15.27 -5.88 -21.91
N ASP A 82 -14.19 -5.11 -21.87
CA ASP A 82 -12.90 -5.47 -21.27
C ASP A 82 -12.66 -4.82 -19.89
N TYR A 83 -13.68 -4.19 -19.30
CA TYR A 83 -13.57 -3.42 -18.04
C TYR A 83 -12.97 -4.22 -16.89
N TYR A 84 -13.38 -5.49 -16.71
CA TYR A 84 -12.80 -6.36 -15.70
C TYR A 84 -11.31 -6.65 -15.96
N GLN A 85 -10.92 -6.85 -17.22
CA GLN A 85 -9.53 -7.09 -17.59
C GLN A 85 -8.67 -5.84 -17.37
N ARG A 86 -9.22 -4.65 -17.68
CA ARG A 86 -8.57 -3.35 -17.43
C ARG A 86 -8.34 -3.12 -15.92
N ILE A 87 -9.32 -3.38 -15.05
CA ILE A 87 -9.12 -3.30 -13.60
C ILE A 87 -8.09 -4.33 -13.12
N SER A 88 -8.15 -5.55 -13.64
CA SER A 88 -7.19 -6.60 -13.25
C SER A 88 -5.75 -6.22 -13.65
N ALA A 89 -5.57 -5.60 -14.81
CA ALA A 89 -4.29 -5.08 -15.26
C ALA A 89 -3.79 -3.92 -14.39
N ALA A 90 -4.67 -2.97 -14.06
CA ALA A 90 -4.34 -1.81 -13.24
C ALA A 90 -3.86 -2.18 -11.82
N ARG A 91 -4.48 -3.19 -11.19
CA ARG A 91 -4.08 -3.62 -9.84
C ARG A 91 -2.87 -4.55 -9.80
N LYS A 92 -2.52 -5.24 -10.89
CA LYS A 92 -1.40 -6.20 -10.94
C LYS A 92 -0.07 -5.65 -10.35
N PRO A 93 0.40 -4.44 -10.67
CA PRO A 93 1.62 -3.90 -10.07
C PRO A 93 1.47 -3.65 -8.57
N VAL A 94 0.28 -3.28 -8.07
CA VAL A 94 0.03 -3.11 -6.63
C VAL A 94 0.25 -4.43 -5.88
N PHE A 95 -0.25 -5.55 -6.41
CA PHE A 95 -0.03 -6.87 -5.80
C PHE A 95 1.46 -7.24 -5.76
N SER A 96 2.16 -7.11 -6.88
CA SER A 96 3.56 -7.53 -6.95
C SER A 96 4.48 -6.60 -6.16
N LEU A 97 4.42 -5.29 -6.43
CA LEU A 97 5.32 -4.30 -5.83
C LEU A 97 4.93 -3.99 -4.38
N GLY A 98 3.64 -3.96 -4.06
CA GLY A 98 3.16 -3.81 -2.68
C GLY A 98 3.61 -4.98 -1.81
N THR A 99 3.51 -6.23 -2.30
CA THR A 99 4.01 -7.40 -1.56
C THR A 99 5.54 -7.32 -1.36
N CYS A 100 6.27 -6.86 -2.38
CA CYS A 100 7.72 -6.66 -2.26
C CYS A 100 8.06 -5.58 -1.20
N ALA A 101 7.33 -4.46 -1.19
CA ALA A 101 7.50 -3.40 -0.19
C ALA A 101 7.18 -3.89 1.22
N MET A 102 6.09 -4.65 1.39
CA MET A 102 5.73 -5.28 2.67
C MET A 102 6.83 -6.24 3.14
N ALA A 103 7.33 -7.11 2.25
CA ALA A 103 8.40 -8.05 2.58
C ALA A 103 9.68 -7.33 3.00
N ALA A 104 10.11 -6.31 2.25
CA ALA A 104 11.29 -5.51 2.59
C ALA A 104 11.13 -4.80 3.95
N THR A 105 9.93 -4.27 4.23
CA THR A 105 9.62 -3.62 5.52
C THR A 105 9.68 -4.62 6.66
N MET A 106 9.09 -5.80 6.48
CA MET A 106 9.09 -6.87 7.48
C MET A 106 10.52 -7.38 7.76
N ILE A 107 11.31 -7.61 6.71
CA ILE A 107 12.72 -7.99 6.84
C ILE A 107 13.49 -6.92 7.61
N THR A 108 13.28 -5.63 7.29
CA THR A 108 13.92 -4.52 8.02
C THR A 108 13.64 -4.57 9.51
N ALA A 109 12.36 -4.75 9.89
CA ALA A 109 11.94 -4.80 11.29
C ALA A 109 12.55 -5.99 12.04
N ILE A 110 12.56 -7.18 11.44
CA ILE A 110 13.16 -8.39 12.02
C ILE A 110 14.69 -8.22 12.17
N MET A 111 15.34 -7.64 11.17
CA MET A 111 16.78 -7.36 11.22
C MET A 111 17.13 -6.32 12.29
N GLY A 112 16.25 -5.36 12.56
CA GLY A 112 16.41 -4.40 13.66
C GLY A 112 16.57 -5.09 15.01
N ALA A 113 15.70 -6.06 15.32
CA ALA A 113 15.83 -6.88 16.53
C ALA A 113 17.14 -7.70 16.57
N SER A 114 17.72 -8.03 15.42
CA SER A 114 19.00 -8.75 15.32
C SER A 114 20.22 -7.84 15.54
N VAL A 115 20.08 -6.53 15.41
CA VAL A 115 21.10 -5.55 15.79
C VAL A 115 21.21 -5.49 17.32
N ASP A 116 20.08 -5.53 18.01
CA ASP A 116 20.03 -5.48 19.48
C ASP A 116 20.72 -6.69 20.15
N THR A 117 20.78 -7.83 19.46
CA THR A 117 21.49 -9.03 19.93
C THR A 117 22.96 -9.10 19.47
N GLY A 118 23.42 -8.12 18.69
CA GLY A 118 24.77 -8.08 18.13
C GLY A 118 25.02 -9.07 16.98
N MET A 119 23.97 -9.74 16.47
CA MET A 119 24.09 -10.71 15.37
C MET A 119 24.29 -10.04 14.01
N VAL A 120 23.78 -8.81 13.85
CA VAL A 120 23.81 -8.06 12.60
C VAL A 120 24.44 -6.68 12.83
N PRO A 121 25.41 -6.24 12.00
CA PRO A 121 25.95 -4.89 12.09
C PRO A 121 24.88 -3.82 11.82
N PRO A 122 24.86 -2.69 12.56
CA PRO A 122 23.89 -1.61 12.35
C PRO A 122 23.85 -1.08 10.91
N LEU A 123 24.99 -1.07 10.22
CA LEU A 123 25.09 -0.66 8.82
C LEU A 123 24.24 -1.53 7.88
N VAL A 124 24.19 -2.84 8.13
CA VAL A 124 23.38 -3.76 7.32
C VAL A 124 21.89 -3.47 7.52
N HIS A 125 21.46 -3.26 8.76
CA HIS A 125 20.08 -2.86 9.06
C HIS A 125 19.72 -1.54 8.36
N ALA A 126 20.60 -0.54 8.41
CA ALA A 126 20.39 0.75 7.74
C ALA A 126 20.25 0.61 6.22
N MET A 127 21.09 -0.21 5.56
CA MET A 127 21.00 -0.45 4.12
C MET A 127 19.67 -1.10 3.73
N ILE A 128 19.21 -2.09 4.50
CA ILE A 128 17.92 -2.75 4.28
C ILE A 128 16.77 -1.76 4.52
N ALA A 129 16.87 -0.91 5.55
CA ALA A 129 15.87 0.11 5.84
C ALA A 129 15.70 1.12 4.69
N TYR A 130 16.79 1.61 4.11
CA TYR A 130 16.73 2.46 2.92
C TYR A 130 16.10 1.74 1.72
N GLY A 131 16.42 0.45 1.53
CA GLY A 131 15.78 -0.39 0.52
C GLY A 131 14.26 -0.49 0.73
N ALA A 132 13.82 -0.75 1.96
CA ALA A 132 12.40 -0.81 2.29
C ALA A 132 11.68 0.53 2.06
N ILE A 133 12.29 1.65 2.45
CA ILE A 133 11.74 3.00 2.18
C ILE A 133 11.60 3.23 0.67
N ALA A 134 12.64 2.89 -0.12
CA ALA A 134 12.60 3.01 -1.57
C ALA A 134 11.51 2.13 -2.21
N CYS A 135 11.37 0.88 -1.77
CA CYS A 135 10.31 -0.01 -2.23
C CYS A 135 8.92 0.54 -1.92
N ASN A 136 8.69 1.09 -0.72
CA ASN A 136 7.42 1.70 -0.34
C ASN A 136 7.11 2.96 -1.17
N LEU A 137 8.09 3.84 -1.35
CA LEU A 137 7.96 5.02 -2.23
C LEU A 137 7.58 4.63 -3.66
N TYR A 138 8.20 3.56 -4.18
CA TYR A 138 7.91 3.06 -5.51
C TYR A 138 6.50 2.46 -5.59
N ALA A 139 6.10 1.66 -4.61
CA ALA A 139 4.77 1.04 -4.54
C ALA A 139 3.63 2.08 -4.55
N ILE A 140 3.76 3.17 -3.78
CA ILE A 140 2.76 4.25 -3.69
C ILE A 140 2.39 4.80 -5.08
N ARG A 141 3.36 4.93 -5.99
CA ARG A 141 3.10 5.44 -7.35
C ARG A 141 2.12 4.55 -8.12
N PHE A 142 2.26 3.23 -7.96
CA PHE A 142 1.36 2.26 -8.60
C PHE A 142 0.01 2.19 -7.90
N GLU A 143 -0.04 2.37 -6.58
CA GLU A 143 -1.32 2.45 -5.85
C GLU A 143 -2.15 3.65 -6.29
N ILE A 144 -1.55 4.84 -6.38
CA ILE A 144 -2.22 6.06 -6.86
C ILE A 144 -2.76 5.83 -8.28
N SER A 145 -1.92 5.28 -9.17
CA SER A 145 -2.31 5.00 -10.55
C SER A 145 -3.45 3.98 -10.63
N ALA A 146 -3.37 2.89 -9.86
CA ALA A 146 -4.38 1.84 -9.83
C ALA A 146 -5.71 2.33 -9.26
N LEU A 147 -5.69 3.18 -8.24
CA LEU A 147 -6.89 3.82 -7.68
C LEU A 147 -7.54 4.75 -8.72
N ALA A 148 -6.77 5.60 -9.38
CA ALA A 148 -7.26 6.51 -10.41
C ALA A 148 -7.88 5.75 -11.61
N ASP A 149 -7.20 4.72 -12.10
CA ASP A 149 -7.68 3.89 -13.21
C ASP A 149 -8.93 3.10 -12.82
N SER A 150 -8.95 2.52 -11.61
CA SER A 150 -10.12 1.77 -11.11
C SER A 150 -11.33 2.67 -10.95
N SER A 151 -11.18 3.90 -10.46
CA SER A 151 -12.27 4.87 -10.39
C SER A 151 -12.79 5.24 -11.78
N ARG A 152 -11.88 5.52 -12.73
CA ARG A 152 -12.29 5.83 -14.11
C ARG A 152 -13.09 4.71 -14.76
N ILE A 153 -12.66 3.45 -14.58
CA ILE A 153 -13.35 2.29 -15.15
C ILE A 153 -14.72 2.11 -14.49
N VAL A 154 -14.84 2.31 -13.18
CA VAL A 154 -16.12 2.23 -12.48
C VAL A 154 -17.07 3.33 -12.98
N ASP A 155 -16.58 4.55 -13.20
CA ASP A 155 -17.39 5.64 -13.75
C ASP A 155 -17.85 5.35 -15.19
N GLU A 156 -17.00 4.73 -16.01
CA GLU A 156 -17.36 4.26 -17.35
C GLU A 156 -18.49 3.22 -17.30
N VAL A 157 -18.38 2.23 -16.42
CA VAL A 157 -19.41 1.20 -16.25
C VAL A 157 -20.71 1.82 -15.74
N ASN A 158 -20.66 2.66 -14.70
CA ASN A 158 -21.86 3.31 -14.15
C ASN A 158 -22.62 4.11 -15.21
N ARG A 159 -21.92 4.85 -16.07
CA ARG A 159 -22.54 5.57 -17.19
C ARG A 159 -23.26 4.65 -18.17
N LEU A 160 -22.72 3.46 -18.45
CA LEU A 160 -23.38 2.47 -19.31
C LEU A 160 -24.61 1.86 -18.65
N LEU A 161 -24.62 1.79 -17.32
CA LEU A 161 -25.74 1.27 -16.53
C LEU A 161 -26.83 2.32 -16.27
N GLY A 162 -26.60 3.58 -16.63
CA GLY A 162 -27.50 4.69 -16.31
C GLY A 162 -27.56 5.03 -14.82
N ALA A 163 -26.48 4.72 -14.08
CA ALA A 163 -26.36 4.88 -12.63
C ALA A 163 -25.36 5.99 -12.22
#